data_AF-A0A3B9ZJC7-F1
#
_entry.id   AF-A0A3B9ZJC7-F1
#
_cell.length_a   1.000
_cell.length_b   1.000
_cell.length_c   1.000
_cell.angle_alpha   90.00
_cell.angle_beta   90.00
_cell.angle_gamma   90.00
#
_symmetry.space_group_name_H-M   'P 1'
#
loop_
_entity.id
_entity.type
_entity.pdbx_description
1 polymer ?
#
loop_
_entity_poly.entity_id
_entity_poly.type
_entity_poly.pdbx_seq_one_letter_code
_entity_poly.pdbx_strand_id
1 'polypeptide(L)'
;MSFDIVCAHCGASSSPIMGVCPYCKAVMTTGTEKKIPAIVDIKKFLNDGQLEQALLLARALETKKPESLKNKEFAVLYAQILIEANGPSTRIKSLLNQSLIDNPSDPQLLEYLEVTEAESNLSRDKYDAGETALVNIIRRSPENADALYLLGRHLFWRKKDAQRALSYLEQCVRIRPNLFKAKACLATVYKALKMDDIAVMFCNECASKTSDPEMKSFFTDLANASP
;
A
#
# COMPACT_ATOMS: atom_id res chain seq x y z
N MET A 1 21.41 42.80 -8.08
CA MET A 1 20.68 42.52 -6.84
C MET A 1 21.08 41.11 -6.40
N SER A 2 21.93 41.01 -5.37
CA SER A 2 22.34 39.74 -4.77
C SER A 2 21.23 39.27 -3.84
N PHE A 3 20.63 38.12 -4.13
CA PHE A 3 19.69 37.47 -3.20
C PHE A 3 20.52 36.74 -2.15
N ASP A 4 20.72 37.36 -0.99
CA ASP A 4 21.30 36.68 0.17
C ASP A 4 20.31 35.61 0.64
N ILE A 5 20.71 34.33 0.57
CA ILE A 5 19.91 33.23 1.08
C ILE A 5 20.24 33.05 2.56
N VAL A 6 19.22 33.11 3.41
CA VAL A 6 19.35 32.88 4.85
C VAL A 6 19.26 31.38 5.14
N CYS A 7 20.21 30.84 5.89
CA CYS A 7 20.19 29.44 6.33
C CYS A 7 18.99 29.18 7.25
N ALA A 8 18.12 28.24 6.85
CA ALA A 8 16.94 27.86 7.63
C ALA A 8 17.28 27.17 8.97
N HIS A 9 18.53 26.71 9.17
CA HIS A 9 18.95 26.05 10.40
C HIS A 9 19.56 27.02 11.43
N CYS A 10 20.43 27.94 11.00
CA CYS A 10 21.14 28.84 11.92
C CYS A 10 20.89 30.33 11.68
N GLY A 11 20.10 30.71 10.67
CA GLY A 11 19.79 32.11 10.37
C GLY A 11 20.92 32.92 9.73
N ALA A 12 22.05 32.29 9.39
CA ALA A 12 23.17 33.00 8.76
C ALA A 12 22.87 33.34 7.30
N SER A 13 23.12 34.58 6.90
CA SER A 13 23.12 35.02 5.50
C SER A 13 24.29 34.38 4.75
N SER A 14 24.01 33.68 3.65
CA SER A 14 25.04 33.01 2.86
C SER A 14 24.82 33.18 1.36
N SER A 15 25.92 33.26 0.60
CA SER A 15 25.90 33.29 -0.85
C SER A 15 25.57 31.89 -1.42
N PRO A 16 24.73 31.78 -2.46
CA PRO A 16 24.22 30.51 -3.01
C PRO A 16 25.28 29.55 -3.58
N ILE A 17 26.55 29.94 -3.60
CA ILE A 17 27.63 29.21 -4.29
C ILE A 17 28.00 27.90 -3.57
N MET A 18 27.77 27.79 -2.26
CA MET A 18 28.08 26.58 -1.51
C MET A 18 26.79 25.91 -1.05
N GLY A 19 26.48 24.74 -1.63
CA GLY A 19 25.36 23.88 -1.24
C GLY A 19 25.43 23.34 0.20
N VAL A 20 26.33 23.87 1.03
CA VAL A 20 26.49 23.60 2.45
C VAL A 20 26.76 24.92 3.17
N CYS A 21 25.99 25.21 4.23
CA CYS A 21 26.16 26.40 5.05
C CYS A 21 27.54 26.36 5.72
N PRO A 22 28.39 27.39 5.55
CA PRO A 22 29.74 27.38 6.12
C PRO A 22 29.76 27.44 7.66
N TYR A 23 28.67 27.90 8.28
CA TYR A 23 28.58 28.07 9.73
C TYR A 23 28.12 26.81 10.45
N CYS A 24 27.01 26.22 10.00
CA CYS A 24 26.40 25.06 10.67
C CYS A 24 26.57 23.74 9.92
N LYS A 25 27.19 23.77 8.73
CA LYS A 25 27.38 22.61 7.84
C LYS A 25 26.07 21.96 7.33
N ALA A 26 24.93 22.62 7.50
CA ALA A 26 23.66 22.16 6.93
C ALA A 26 23.70 22.23 5.39
N VAL A 27 23.21 21.20 4.70
CA VAL A 27 23.10 21.20 3.24
C VAL A 27 22.04 22.23 2.81
N MET A 28 22.46 23.20 2.01
CA MET A 28 21.66 24.31 1.51
C MET A 28 21.22 24.01 0.08
N THR A 29 20.07 23.36 -0.09
CA THR A 29 19.51 23.12 -1.42
C THR A 29 18.79 24.38 -1.90
N THR A 30 19.18 24.89 -3.08
CA THR A 30 18.42 25.94 -3.79
C THR A 30 17.01 25.42 -4.07
N GLY A 31 16.02 26.28 -3.87
CA GLY A 31 14.62 25.90 -3.73
C GLY A 31 14.07 25.05 -4.87
N THR A 32 13.81 23.78 -4.57
CA THR A 32 12.46 23.30 -4.79
C THR A 32 11.82 23.31 -3.42
N GLU A 33 10.88 24.22 -3.17
CA GLU A 33 9.83 23.91 -2.21
C GLU A 33 9.25 22.57 -2.68
N LYS A 34 9.74 21.45 -2.12
CA LYS A 34 9.16 20.16 -2.47
C LYS A 34 7.72 20.29 -1.98
N LYS A 35 6.79 20.47 -2.93
CA LYS A 35 5.37 20.68 -2.67
C LYS A 35 4.89 19.67 -1.64
N ILE A 36 4.08 20.12 -0.68
CA ILE A 36 3.46 19.21 0.28
C ILE A 36 2.49 18.33 -0.53
N PRO A 37 2.67 17.00 -0.56
CA PRO A 37 1.80 16.13 -1.35
C PRO A 37 0.35 16.27 -0.90
N ALA A 38 -0.59 16.29 -1.84
CA ALA A 38 -2.00 16.23 -1.48
C ALA A 38 -2.44 14.77 -1.31
N ILE A 39 -3.39 14.53 -0.40
CA ILE A 39 -4.01 13.20 -0.20
C ILE A 39 -4.63 12.71 -1.53
N VAL A 40 -5.20 13.62 -2.32
CA VAL A 40 -5.78 13.32 -3.63
C VAL A 40 -4.73 12.76 -4.60
N ASP A 41 -3.53 13.32 -4.62
CA ASP A 41 -2.45 12.83 -5.48
C ASP A 41 -2.01 11.43 -5.05
N ILE A 42 -1.82 11.21 -3.75
CA ILE A 42 -1.47 9.90 -3.18
C ILE A 42 -2.51 8.85 -3.57
N LYS A 43 -3.80 9.18 -3.41
CA LYS A 43 -4.91 8.30 -3.76
C LYS A 43 -4.94 8.01 -5.25
N LYS A 44 -4.64 9.00 -6.09
CA LYS A 44 -4.53 8.82 -7.54
C LYS A 44 -3.44 7.81 -7.89
N PHE A 45 -2.23 7.97 -7.36
CA PHE A 45 -1.14 7.01 -7.58
C PHE A 45 -1.52 5.59 -7.12
N LEU A 46 -2.15 5.44 -5.94
CA LEU A 46 -2.63 4.13 -5.49
C LEU A 46 -3.67 3.54 -6.45
N ASN A 47 -4.62 4.36 -6.91
CA ASN A 47 -5.63 3.94 -7.87
C ASN A 47 -5.04 3.62 -9.24
N ASP A 48 -3.96 4.26 -9.65
CA ASP A 48 -3.26 3.96 -10.91
C ASP A 48 -2.37 2.70 -10.79
N GLY A 49 -2.34 2.04 -9.62
CA GLY A 49 -1.50 0.88 -9.34
C GLY A 49 -0.03 1.21 -9.11
N GLN A 50 0.28 2.50 -8.94
CA GLN A 50 1.60 3.07 -8.73
C GLN A 50 1.95 3.08 -7.23
N LEU A 51 2.03 1.88 -6.65
CA LEU A 51 2.18 1.67 -5.20
C LEU A 51 3.42 2.36 -4.62
N GLU A 52 4.57 2.23 -5.28
CA GLU A 52 5.84 2.83 -4.82
C GLU A 52 5.75 4.36 -4.80
N GLN A 53 5.16 4.98 -5.83
CA GLN A 53 4.95 6.43 -5.84
C GLN A 53 3.95 6.88 -4.77
N ALA A 54 2.86 6.12 -4.57
CA ALA A 54 1.89 6.39 -3.52
C ALA A 54 2.55 6.34 -2.12
N LEU A 55 3.37 5.32 -1.86
CA LEU A 55 4.12 5.15 -0.62
C LEU A 55 5.12 6.29 -0.38
N LEU A 56 5.85 6.69 -1.42
CA LEU A 56 6.81 7.79 -1.34
C LEU A 56 6.11 9.12 -1.00
N LEU A 57 4.98 9.41 -1.64
CA LEU A 57 4.22 10.63 -1.37
C LEU A 57 3.55 10.61 0.00
N ALA A 58 3.04 9.46 0.45
CA ALA A 58 2.48 9.32 1.80
C ALA A 58 3.53 9.56 2.89
N ARG A 59 4.72 8.95 2.77
CA ARG A 59 5.87 9.22 3.67
C ARG A 59 6.27 10.69 3.67
N ALA A 60 6.30 11.32 2.49
CA ALA A 60 6.66 12.72 2.36
C ALA A 60 5.61 13.66 2.99
N LEU A 61 4.32 13.34 2.90
CA LEU A 61 3.25 14.10 3.56
C LEU A 61 3.38 13.98 5.08
N GLU A 62 3.52 12.76 5.61
CA GLU A 62 3.74 12.53 7.04
C GLU A 62 4.95 13.32 7.57
N THR A 63 6.08 13.26 6.87
CA THR A 63 7.33 13.91 7.31
C THR A 63 7.19 15.43 7.37
N LYS A 64 6.46 16.03 6.43
CA LYS A 64 6.31 17.49 6.33
C LYS A 64 5.15 18.04 7.17
N LYS A 65 4.14 17.21 7.42
CA LYS A 65 2.94 17.54 8.18
C LYS A 65 2.56 16.35 9.07
N PRO A 66 3.23 16.13 10.21
CA PRO A 66 2.91 15.01 11.10
C PRO A 66 1.46 15.01 11.58
N GLU A 67 0.85 16.18 11.72
CA GLU A 67 -0.57 16.35 12.07
C GLU A 67 -1.53 15.77 11.03
N SER A 68 -1.07 15.53 9.79
CA SER A 68 -1.88 14.86 8.76
C SER A 68 -2.33 13.47 9.18
N LEU A 69 -1.59 12.78 10.06
CA LEU A 69 -1.95 11.46 10.58
C LEU A 69 -3.23 11.46 11.43
N LYS A 70 -3.64 12.62 11.95
CA LYS A 70 -4.93 12.78 12.63
C LYS A 70 -6.09 12.72 11.65
N ASN A 71 -5.87 13.11 10.39
CA ASN A 71 -6.87 13.02 9.35
C ASN A 71 -7.13 11.55 9.01
N LYS A 72 -8.36 11.10 9.29
CA LYS A 72 -8.76 9.71 9.08
C LYS A 72 -8.66 9.24 7.63
N GLU A 73 -8.95 10.11 6.66
CA GLU A 73 -8.85 9.75 5.24
C GLU A 73 -7.40 9.46 4.87
N PHE A 74 -6.46 10.27 5.36
CA PHE A 74 -5.03 10.02 5.14
C PHE A 74 -4.55 8.78 5.89
N ALA A 75 -4.98 8.60 7.15
CA ALA A 75 -4.59 7.45 7.94
C ALA A 75 -5.06 6.12 7.30
N VAL A 76 -6.32 6.05 6.85
CA VAL A 76 -6.84 4.88 6.13
C VAL A 76 -6.09 4.64 4.83
N LEU A 77 -5.90 5.69 4.01
CA LEU A 77 -5.19 5.59 2.73
C LEU A 77 -3.75 5.09 2.94
N TYR A 78 -3.07 5.60 3.94
CA TYR A 78 -1.69 5.21 4.21
C TYR A 78 -1.61 3.81 4.83
N ALA A 79 -2.59 3.40 5.63
CA ALA A 79 -2.71 2.01 6.09
C ALA A 79 -2.91 1.04 4.91
N GLN A 80 -3.79 1.35 3.95
CA GLN A 80 -3.97 0.56 2.72
C GLN A 80 -2.67 0.40 1.95
N ILE A 81 -1.94 1.51 1.73
CA ILE A 81 -0.64 1.50 1.04
C ILE A 81 0.36 0.61 1.78
N LEU A 82 0.42 0.73 3.11
CA LEU A 82 1.35 -0.06 3.91
C LEU A 82 0.99 -1.54 3.94
N ILE A 83 -0.30 -1.91 4.04
CA ILE A 83 -0.74 -3.31 3.92
C ILE A 83 -0.34 -3.87 2.56
N GLU A 84 -0.66 -3.13 1.49
CA GLU A 84 -0.30 -3.54 0.14
C GLU A 84 1.23 -3.66 -0.03
N ALA A 85 2.02 -2.77 0.56
CA ALA A 85 3.48 -2.79 0.55
C ALA A 85 4.12 -3.82 1.51
N ASN A 86 3.33 -4.64 2.23
CA ASN A 86 3.80 -5.53 3.31
C ASN A 86 4.61 -4.77 4.40
N GLY A 87 4.16 -3.57 4.75
CA GLY A 87 4.76 -2.74 5.79
C GLY A 87 4.61 -3.36 7.19
N PRO A 88 5.45 -2.96 8.16
CA PRO A 88 5.37 -3.52 9.52
C PRO A 88 4.01 -3.25 10.17
N SER A 89 3.38 -4.28 10.72
CA SER A 89 2.07 -4.16 11.39
C SER A 89 2.10 -3.16 12.55
N THR A 90 3.21 -3.06 13.28
CA THR A 90 3.41 -2.08 14.35
C THR A 90 3.31 -0.64 13.85
N ARG A 91 3.84 -0.37 12.65
CA ARG A 91 3.82 0.95 12.03
C ARG A 91 2.40 1.33 11.62
N ILE A 92 1.66 0.39 11.02
CA ILE A 92 0.27 0.58 10.60
C ILE A 92 -0.63 0.81 11.81
N LYS A 93 -0.50 0.00 12.87
CA LYS A 93 -1.25 0.17 14.12
C LYS A 93 -0.98 1.53 14.76
N SER A 94 0.29 1.94 14.84
CA SER A 94 0.68 3.25 15.40
C SER A 94 0.03 4.40 14.63
N LEU A 95 0.06 4.34 13.29
CA LEU A 95 -0.56 5.32 12.41
C LEU A 95 -2.08 5.44 12.66
N LEU A 96 -2.80 4.32 12.62
CA LEU A 96 -4.25 4.28 12.80
C LEU A 96 -4.64 4.79 14.20
N ASN A 97 -3.88 4.41 15.22
CA ASN A 97 -4.11 4.86 16.59
C ASN A 97 -3.99 6.38 16.74
N GLN A 98 -3.11 7.06 15.98
CA GLN A 98 -3.03 8.52 16.03
C GLN A 98 -4.30 9.19 15.52
N SER A 99 -4.95 8.62 14.51
CA SER A 99 -6.24 9.13 14.03
C SER A 99 -7.40 8.77 14.95
N LEU A 100 -7.35 7.59 15.58
CA LEU A 100 -8.36 7.14 16.56
C LEU A 100 -8.40 7.99 17.83
N ILE A 101 -7.33 8.71 18.20
CA ILE A 101 -7.36 9.65 19.34
C ILE A 101 -8.48 10.68 19.14
N ASP A 102 -8.57 11.25 17.94
CA ASP A 102 -9.56 12.27 17.60
C ASP A 102 -10.86 11.63 17.04
N ASN A 103 -10.83 10.34 16.68
CA ASN A 103 -11.95 9.58 16.12
C ASN A 103 -12.16 8.20 16.81
N PRO A 104 -12.45 8.13 18.11
CA PRO A 104 -12.31 6.88 18.90
C PRO A 104 -13.21 5.71 18.50
N SER A 105 -14.30 5.99 17.79
CA SER A 105 -15.30 4.99 17.39
C SER A 105 -15.54 5.00 15.89
N ASP A 106 -14.59 5.50 15.09
CA ASP A 106 -14.70 5.46 13.63
C ASP A 106 -14.60 4.00 13.14
N PRO A 107 -15.66 3.45 12.53
CA PRO A 107 -15.70 2.04 12.17
C PRO A 107 -14.63 1.64 11.15
N GLN A 108 -14.26 2.57 10.25
CA GLN A 108 -13.30 2.29 9.19
C GLN A 108 -11.88 2.18 9.75
N LEU A 109 -11.49 3.08 10.66
CA LEU A 109 -10.20 2.99 11.35
C LEU A 109 -10.08 1.72 12.19
N LEU A 110 -11.13 1.35 12.92
CA LEU A 110 -11.17 0.12 13.72
C LEU A 110 -11.07 -1.12 12.82
N GLU A 111 -11.77 -1.13 11.70
CA GLU A 111 -11.69 -2.23 10.73
C GLU A 111 -10.27 -2.40 10.17
N TYR A 112 -9.60 -1.31 9.76
CA TYR A 112 -8.22 -1.39 9.27
C TYR A 112 -7.23 -1.86 10.35
N LEU A 113 -7.51 -1.55 11.63
CA LEU A 113 -6.75 -2.06 12.75
C LEU A 113 -6.93 -3.58 12.91
N GLU A 114 -8.17 -4.08 12.78
CA GLU A 114 -8.48 -5.51 12.81
C GLU A 114 -7.84 -6.25 11.63
N VAL A 115 -7.89 -5.69 10.41
CA VAL A 115 -7.21 -6.26 9.22
C VAL A 115 -5.71 -6.40 9.47
N THR A 116 -5.08 -5.34 10.00
CA THR A 116 -3.65 -5.33 10.32
C THR A 116 -3.29 -6.37 11.38
N GLU A 117 -4.16 -6.57 12.38
CA GLU A 117 -3.98 -7.60 13.39
C GLU A 117 -4.12 -9.00 12.82
N ALA A 118 -5.11 -9.22 11.97
CA ALA A 118 -5.33 -10.48 11.31
C ALA A 118 -4.12 -10.86 10.43
N GLU A 119 -3.61 -9.93 9.63
CA GLU A 119 -2.37 -10.14 8.85
C GLU A 119 -1.16 -10.45 9.75
N SER A 120 -1.02 -9.72 10.86
CA SER A 120 0.06 -9.99 11.82
C SER A 120 -0.05 -11.37 12.46
N ASN A 121 -1.27 -11.88 12.70
CA ASN A 121 -1.49 -13.23 13.20
C ASN A 121 -1.13 -14.29 12.15
N LEU A 122 -1.54 -14.09 10.89
CA LEU A 122 -1.12 -14.95 9.78
C LEU A 122 0.40 -15.02 9.63
N SER A 123 1.10 -13.89 9.84
CA SER A 123 2.57 -13.82 9.72
C SER A 123 3.32 -14.47 10.89
N ARG A 124 2.65 -14.67 12.03
CA ARG A 124 3.24 -15.25 13.26
C ARG A 124 2.81 -16.70 13.49
N ASP A 125 2.48 -17.41 12.41
CA ASP A 125 1.97 -18.78 12.41
C ASP A 125 0.66 -19.00 13.20
N LYS A 126 -0.03 -17.92 13.60
CA LYS A 126 -1.35 -17.97 14.24
C LYS A 126 -2.44 -17.97 13.17
N TYR A 127 -2.37 -18.95 12.28
CA TYR A 127 -3.19 -19.02 11.07
C TYR A 127 -4.68 -19.02 11.35
N ASP A 128 -5.15 -19.84 12.29
CA ASP A 128 -6.58 -19.98 12.55
C ASP A 128 -7.17 -18.69 13.16
N ALA A 129 -6.41 -17.98 14.00
CA ALA A 129 -6.83 -16.69 14.56
C ALA A 129 -6.91 -15.60 13.48
N GLY A 130 -5.90 -15.53 12.59
CA GLY A 130 -5.89 -14.58 11.48
C GLY A 130 -7.01 -14.86 10.48
N GLU A 131 -7.21 -16.12 10.10
CA GLU A 131 -8.29 -16.54 9.20
C GLU A 131 -9.67 -16.21 9.77
N THR A 132 -9.92 -16.56 11.04
CA THR A 132 -11.19 -16.26 11.72
C THR A 132 -11.46 -14.76 11.78
N ALA A 133 -10.43 -13.96 12.07
CA ALA A 133 -10.56 -12.51 12.08
C ALA A 133 -10.93 -11.95 10.70
N LEU A 134 -10.25 -12.39 9.62
CA LEU A 134 -10.56 -11.96 8.25
C LEU A 134 -11.97 -12.36 7.83
N VAL A 135 -12.40 -13.59 8.14
CA VAL A 135 -13.78 -14.05 7.85
C VAL A 135 -14.80 -13.17 8.56
N ASN A 136 -14.56 -12.81 9.82
CA ASN A 136 -15.44 -11.92 10.57
C ASN A 136 -15.50 -10.50 9.98
N ILE A 137 -14.36 -9.97 9.53
CA ILE A 137 -14.30 -8.68 8.85
C ILE A 137 -15.11 -8.72 7.56
N ILE A 138 -14.87 -9.71 6.69
CA ILE A 138 -15.59 -9.86 5.41
C ILE A 138 -17.10 -10.03 5.62
N ARG A 139 -17.52 -10.73 6.68
CA ARG A 139 -18.95 -10.86 7.01
C ARG A 139 -19.62 -9.52 7.32
N ARG A 140 -18.90 -8.59 7.97
CA ARG A 140 -19.42 -7.25 8.30
C ARG A 140 -19.25 -6.27 7.14
N SER A 141 -18.14 -6.40 6.41
CA SER A 141 -17.73 -5.53 5.30
C SER A 141 -17.32 -6.37 4.11
N PRO A 142 -18.29 -6.87 3.32
CA PRO A 142 -18.04 -7.75 2.17
C PRO A 142 -17.22 -7.10 1.06
N GLU A 143 -17.07 -5.77 1.09
CA GLU A 143 -16.32 -4.98 0.12
C GLU A 143 -14.90 -4.60 0.60
N ASN A 144 -14.45 -5.10 1.75
CA ASN A 144 -13.08 -4.85 2.19
C ASN A 144 -12.08 -5.66 1.33
N ALA A 145 -11.54 -5.00 0.30
CA ALA A 145 -10.63 -5.61 -0.66
C ALA A 145 -9.33 -6.14 -0.01
N ASP A 146 -8.81 -5.47 1.02
CA ASP A 146 -7.59 -5.89 1.72
C ASP A 146 -7.85 -7.20 2.49
N ALA A 147 -8.98 -7.31 3.19
CA ALA A 147 -9.36 -8.53 3.90
C ALA A 147 -9.60 -9.71 2.93
N LEU A 148 -10.29 -9.46 1.81
CA LEU A 148 -10.50 -10.46 0.76
C LEU A 148 -9.18 -10.95 0.16
N TYR A 149 -8.26 -10.02 -0.14
CA TYR A 149 -6.92 -10.35 -0.63
C TYR A 149 -6.14 -11.19 0.36
N LEU A 150 -6.07 -10.77 1.62
CA LEU A 150 -5.32 -11.46 2.67
C LEU A 150 -5.87 -12.87 2.91
N LEU A 151 -7.20 -13.03 2.92
CA LEU A 151 -7.83 -14.33 3.11
C LEU A 151 -7.59 -15.24 1.90
N GLY A 152 -7.77 -14.74 0.68
CA GLY A 152 -7.50 -15.48 -0.54
C GLY A 152 -6.04 -15.93 -0.64
N ARG A 153 -5.09 -15.04 -0.34
CA ARG A 153 -3.65 -15.34 -0.26
C ARG A 153 -3.37 -16.44 0.76
N HIS A 154 -3.94 -16.34 1.95
CA HIS A 154 -3.77 -17.34 3.01
C HIS A 154 -4.33 -18.71 2.60
N LEU A 155 -5.55 -18.75 2.08
CA LEU A 155 -6.19 -19.99 1.63
C LEU A 155 -5.37 -20.69 0.55
N PHE A 156 -4.84 -19.93 -0.42
CA PHE A 156 -4.02 -20.49 -1.49
C PHE A 156 -2.66 -21.00 -0.99
N TRP A 157 -1.87 -20.14 -0.35
CA TRP A 157 -0.48 -20.47 -0.03
C TRP A 157 -0.34 -21.39 1.18
N ARG A 158 -1.21 -21.27 2.18
CA ARG A 158 -1.14 -22.05 3.43
C ARG A 158 -2.09 -23.23 3.45
N LYS A 159 -3.38 -23.03 3.16
CA LYS A 159 -4.38 -24.12 3.19
C LYS A 159 -4.39 -24.96 1.90
N LYS A 160 -3.68 -24.53 0.85
CA LYS A 160 -3.67 -25.16 -0.48
C LYS A 160 -5.07 -25.31 -1.08
N ASP A 161 -5.97 -24.41 -0.70
CA ASP A 161 -7.35 -24.39 -1.12
C ASP A 161 -7.54 -23.36 -2.23
N ALA A 162 -7.12 -23.74 -3.43
CA ALA A 162 -7.18 -22.87 -4.60
C ALA A 162 -8.62 -22.51 -4.98
N GLN A 163 -9.59 -23.40 -4.73
CA GLN A 163 -10.99 -23.17 -5.09
C GLN A 163 -11.63 -22.09 -4.21
N ARG A 164 -11.43 -22.12 -2.89
CA ARG A 164 -11.91 -21.03 -2.03
C ARG A 164 -11.13 -19.75 -2.28
N ALA A 165 -9.81 -19.83 -2.46
CA ALA A 165 -9.00 -18.66 -2.77
C ALA A 165 -9.47 -17.92 -4.04
N LEU A 166 -9.87 -18.66 -5.08
CA LEU A 166 -10.40 -18.12 -6.33
C LEU A 166 -11.55 -17.14 -6.06
N SER A 167 -12.59 -17.59 -5.34
CA SER A 167 -13.78 -16.78 -5.07
C SER A 167 -13.48 -15.45 -4.36
N TYR A 168 -12.63 -15.46 -3.33
CA TYR A 168 -12.26 -14.25 -2.59
C TYR A 168 -11.38 -13.31 -3.42
N LEU A 169 -10.46 -13.85 -4.23
CA LEU A 169 -9.56 -13.06 -5.07
C LEU A 169 -10.29 -12.45 -6.27
N GLU A 170 -11.25 -13.15 -6.88
CA GLU A 170 -12.12 -12.58 -7.93
C GLU A 170 -12.93 -11.41 -7.39
N GLN A 171 -13.53 -11.56 -6.20
CA GLN A 171 -14.26 -10.48 -5.55
C GLN A 171 -13.34 -9.29 -5.24
N CYS A 172 -12.13 -9.56 -4.72
CA CYS A 172 -11.12 -8.55 -4.42
C CYS A 172 -10.74 -7.73 -5.67
N VAL A 173 -10.40 -8.41 -6.78
CA VAL A 173 -10.01 -7.76 -8.03
C VAL A 173 -11.18 -7.00 -8.65
N ARG A 174 -12.42 -7.44 -8.46
CA ARG A 174 -13.60 -6.68 -8.89
C ARG A 174 -13.76 -5.36 -8.12
N ILE A 175 -13.52 -5.37 -6.81
CA ILE A 175 -13.63 -4.18 -5.96
C ILE A 175 -12.46 -3.23 -6.18
N ARG A 176 -11.23 -3.75 -6.24
CA ARG A 176 -10.02 -2.98 -6.54
C ARG A 176 -9.31 -3.55 -7.78
N PRO A 177 -9.71 -3.12 -8.99
CA PRO A 177 -9.11 -3.59 -10.24
C PRO A 177 -7.61 -3.28 -10.38
N ASN A 178 -7.10 -2.29 -9.64
CA ASN A 178 -5.71 -1.87 -9.73
C ASN A 178 -4.83 -2.41 -8.58
N LEU A 179 -5.37 -3.32 -7.76
CA LEU A 179 -4.60 -4.08 -6.78
C LEU A 179 -3.83 -5.21 -7.50
N PHE A 180 -2.71 -4.87 -8.12
CA PHE A 180 -1.93 -5.80 -8.95
C PHE A 180 -1.40 -7.01 -8.16
N LYS A 181 -1.16 -6.87 -6.85
CA LYS A 181 -0.80 -8.01 -5.98
C LYS A 181 -1.92 -9.05 -5.86
N ALA A 182 -3.18 -8.62 -5.79
CA ALA A 182 -4.32 -9.54 -5.80
C ALA A 182 -4.50 -10.19 -7.17
N LYS A 183 -4.30 -9.44 -8.26
CA LYS A 183 -4.29 -9.98 -9.63
C LYS A 183 -3.19 -11.02 -9.83
N ALA A 184 -1.99 -10.78 -9.30
CA ALA A 184 -0.89 -11.75 -9.34
C ALA A 184 -1.26 -13.04 -8.61
N CYS A 185 -1.84 -12.94 -7.40
CA CYS A 185 -2.34 -14.11 -6.67
C CYS A 185 -3.44 -14.84 -7.45
N LEU A 186 -4.42 -14.11 -8.01
CA LEU A 186 -5.50 -14.69 -8.80
C LEU A 186 -4.98 -15.43 -10.03
N ALA A 187 -4.01 -14.86 -10.75
CA ALA A 187 -3.37 -15.50 -11.89
C ALA A 187 -2.68 -16.81 -11.49
N THR A 188 -1.98 -16.84 -10.35
CA THR A 188 -1.38 -18.09 -9.84
C THR A 188 -2.42 -19.13 -9.42
N VAL A 189 -3.57 -18.68 -8.92
CA VAL A 189 -4.70 -19.57 -8.59
C VAL A 189 -5.28 -20.20 -9.85
N TYR A 190 -5.50 -19.43 -10.92
CA TYR A 190 -5.95 -19.99 -12.20
C TYR A 190 -5.00 -21.07 -12.73
N LYS A 191 -3.69 -20.82 -12.69
CA LYS A 191 -2.66 -21.81 -13.05
C LYS A 191 -2.75 -23.07 -12.19
N ALA A 192 -2.85 -22.93 -10.87
CA ALA A 192 -2.96 -24.07 -9.96
C ALA A 192 -4.23 -24.91 -10.18
N LEU A 193 -5.32 -24.29 -10.63
CA LEU A 193 -6.57 -24.95 -10.99
C LEU A 193 -6.57 -25.51 -12.43
N LYS A 194 -5.44 -25.46 -13.14
CA LYS A 194 -5.30 -25.87 -14.55
C LYS A 194 -6.23 -25.12 -15.50
N MET A 195 -6.58 -23.88 -15.15
CA MET A 195 -7.35 -22.97 -15.99
C MET A 195 -6.38 -22.15 -16.85
N ASP A 196 -5.52 -22.84 -17.61
CA ASP A 196 -4.36 -22.24 -18.29
C ASP A 196 -4.75 -21.17 -19.29
N ASP A 197 -5.77 -21.41 -20.12
CA ASP A 197 -6.24 -20.45 -21.12
C ASP A 197 -6.71 -19.14 -20.46
N ILE A 198 -7.45 -19.26 -19.35
CA ILE A 198 -7.93 -18.12 -18.57
C ILE A 198 -6.75 -17.39 -17.92
N ALA A 199 -5.80 -18.13 -17.35
CA ALA A 199 -4.62 -17.56 -16.74
C ALA A 199 -3.79 -16.74 -17.74
N VAL A 200 -3.54 -17.28 -18.93
CA VAL A 200 -2.76 -16.61 -19.99
C VAL A 200 -3.44 -15.33 -20.45
N MET A 201 -4.74 -15.40 -20.77
CA MET A 201 -5.51 -14.21 -21.16
C MET A 201 -5.49 -13.14 -20.06
N PHE A 202 -5.73 -13.55 -18.81
CA PHE A 202 -5.77 -12.64 -17.67
C PHE A 202 -4.41 -11.99 -17.38
N CYS A 203 -3.32 -12.76 -17.46
CA CYS A 203 -1.96 -12.25 -17.32
C CYS A 203 -1.63 -11.22 -18.41
N ASN A 204 -1.94 -11.51 -19.67
CA ASN A 204 -1.69 -10.59 -20.78
C ASN A 204 -2.46 -9.27 -20.60
N GLU A 205 -3.71 -9.34 -20.16
CA GLU A 205 -4.49 -8.16 -19.82
C GLU A 205 -3.82 -7.35 -18.70
N CYS A 206 -3.41 -8.01 -17.61
CA CYS A 206 -2.77 -7.34 -16.48
C CYS A 206 -1.42 -6.71 -16.86
N ALA A 207 -0.61 -7.40 -17.67
CA ALA A 207 0.68 -6.91 -18.17
C ALA A 207 0.52 -5.66 -19.06
N SER A 208 -0.59 -5.53 -19.79
CA SER A 208 -0.88 -4.35 -20.62
C SER A 208 -1.28 -3.12 -19.80
N LYS A 209 -1.85 -3.33 -18.60
CA LYS A 209 -2.41 -2.27 -17.74
C LYS A 209 -1.47 -1.83 -16.62
N THR A 210 -0.56 -2.69 -16.17
CA THR A 210 0.39 -2.33 -15.12
C THR A 210 1.47 -1.37 -15.64
N SER A 211 1.72 -0.29 -14.90
CA SER A 211 2.89 0.57 -15.11
C SER A 211 4.14 0.09 -14.36
N ASP A 212 3.96 -0.84 -13.42
CA ASP A 212 5.05 -1.41 -12.63
C ASP A 212 5.82 -2.46 -13.47
N PRO A 213 7.13 -2.26 -13.73
CA PRO A 213 7.95 -3.18 -14.50
C PRO A 213 8.05 -4.58 -13.87
N GLU A 214 8.10 -4.68 -12.54
CA GLU A 214 8.21 -5.97 -11.84
C GLU A 214 6.93 -6.77 -12.01
N MET A 215 5.78 -6.13 -11.79
CA MET A 215 4.48 -6.74 -12.04
C MET A 215 4.32 -7.13 -13.51
N LYS A 216 4.80 -6.29 -14.43
CA LYS A 216 4.75 -6.59 -15.86
C LYS A 216 5.52 -7.86 -16.17
N SER A 217 6.77 -7.97 -15.69
CA SER A 217 7.59 -9.17 -15.84
C SER A 217 6.89 -10.40 -15.26
N PHE A 218 6.37 -10.29 -14.03
CA PHE A 218 5.66 -11.39 -13.38
C PHE A 218 4.51 -11.93 -14.24
N PHE A 219 3.66 -11.05 -14.77
CA PHE A 219 2.53 -11.49 -15.60
C PHE A 219 2.99 -12.06 -16.94
N THR A 220 4.01 -11.49 -17.58
CA THR A 220 4.53 -12.05 -18.84
C THR A 220 5.17 -13.42 -18.63
N ASP A 221 5.92 -13.59 -17.54
CA ASP A 221 6.59 -14.85 -17.22
C ASP A 221 5.57 -15.94 -16.90
N LEU A 222 4.52 -15.61 -16.12
CA LEU A 222 3.45 -16.54 -15.79
C LEU A 222 2.58 -16.91 -17.01
N ALA A 223 2.40 -15.99 -17.97
CA ALA A 223 1.70 -16.29 -19.22
C ALA A 223 2.52 -17.20 -20.14
N ASN A 224 3.84 -17.03 -20.17
CA ASN A 224 4.74 -17.81 -21.01
C ASN A 224 5.17 -19.15 -20.38
N ALA A 225 4.93 -19.33 -19.09
CA ALA A 225 5.14 -20.60 -18.41
C ALA A 225 4.16 -21.66 -18.96
N SER A 226 4.66 -22.47 -19.89
CA SER A 226 3.98 -23.66 -20.42
C SER A 226 3.59 -24.62 -19.30
N PRO A 227 2.45 -25.33 -19.42
CA PRO A 227 2.01 -26.34 -18.45
C PRO A 227 2.96 -27.56 -18.37
#